data_AF-A0A936KYL2-F1
#
_entry.id   AF-A0A936KYL2-F1
#
_cell.length_a   1.000
_cell.length_b   1.000
_cell.length_c   1.000
_cell.angle_alpha   90.00
_cell.angle_beta   90.00
_cell.angle_gamma   90.00
#
_symmetry.space_group_name_H-M   'P 1'
#
loop_
_entity.id
_entity.type
_entity.pdbx_description
1 polymer ?
#
loop_
_entity_poly.entity_id
_entity_poly.type
_entity_poly.pdbx_seq_one_letter_code
_entity_poly.pdbx_strand_id
1 'polypeptide(L)'
;MTDNNQSRKNFIKTISLGIIGTSILTSCDNTKTQSIETNSNVKVSDKPLKPVLTKFGQNQKAPDGIDFGFKIRSSQTNGQYCCTEETLPAKTLGVHLHMHDKLDEIMRVLEGTVHVLVGEEVFEINAGEWHLRPHGIPHTYWNQTDKPAKLIDMFLNQDFDNFLDELLRISAKLKEQNLSPDSPQATELYSNLDNKYGITSYHDKTQGLLDKYGLKMAEI
;
A
#
# COMPACT_ATOMS: atom_id res chain seq x y z
N MET A 1 -1.29 8.21 46.06
CA MET A 1 -0.38 7.66 45.03
C MET A 1 -0.37 6.15 45.19
N THR A 2 -0.39 5.41 44.07
CA THR A 2 -0.71 3.98 43.87
C THR A 2 -2.24 3.69 43.91
N ASP A 3 -2.87 2.89 43.04
CA ASP A 3 -2.38 1.99 41.98
C ASP A 3 -3.50 1.75 40.94
N ASN A 4 -3.40 2.35 39.75
CA ASN A 4 -4.41 2.19 38.66
C ASN A 4 -4.19 0.90 37.82
N ASN A 5 -3.42 -0.04 38.37
CA ASN A 5 -2.94 -1.22 37.64
C ASN A 5 -3.67 -2.53 38.01
N GLN A 6 -4.62 -2.46 38.96
CA GLN A 6 -5.40 -3.63 39.41
C GLN A 6 -6.63 -3.90 38.51
N SER A 7 -7.16 -2.89 37.82
CA SER A 7 -8.40 -3.00 37.03
C SER A 7 -8.23 -3.75 35.69
N ARG A 8 -7.01 -3.87 35.16
CA ARG A 8 -6.75 -4.51 33.84
C ARG A 8 -6.51 -6.02 33.95
N LYS A 9 -6.21 -6.54 35.14
CA LYS A 9 -5.91 -7.97 35.36
C LYS A 9 -7.15 -8.84 35.65
N ASN A 10 -8.31 -8.22 35.90
CA ASN A 10 -9.56 -8.94 36.20
C ASN A 10 -10.45 -9.20 34.98
N PHE A 11 -10.10 -8.70 33.79
CA PHE A 11 -10.92 -8.86 32.58
C PHE A 11 -10.68 -10.19 31.82
N ILE A 12 -9.63 -10.95 32.16
CA ILE A 12 -9.21 -12.16 31.42
C ILE A 12 -9.69 -13.48 32.08
N LYS A 13 -10.52 -13.45 33.13
CA LYS A 13 -10.82 -14.67 33.93
C LYS A 13 -12.27 -15.19 33.96
N THR A 14 -13.17 -14.78 33.06
CA THR A 14 -14.59 -15.19 33.17
C THR A 14 -15.25 -15.64 31.86
N ILE A 15 -14.65 -16.56 31.11
CA ILE A 15 -15.40 -17.40 30.15
C ILE A 15 -14.96 -18.85 30.32
N SER A 16 -15.43 -19.50 31.38
CA SER A 16 -15.39 -20.95 31.54
C SER A 16 -16.53 -21.35 32.47
N LEU A 17 -17.31 -22.34 32.04
CA LEU A 17 -18.43 -23.03 32.71
C LEU A 17 -19.84 -22.38 32.63
N GLY A 18 -20.63 -22.93 31.69
CA GLY A 18 -21.79 -23.74 32.09
C GLY A 18 -23.18 -23.12 31.91
N ILE A 19 -23.88 -23.51 30.83
CA ILE A 19 -25.33 -23.79 30.91
C ILE A 19 -25.55 -25.19 30.35
N ILE A 20 -25.80 -26.13 31.27
CA ILE A 20 -26.47 -27.40 31.00
C ILE A 20 -27.96 -27.05 30.89
N GLY A 21 -28.50 -27.12 29.68
CA GLY A 21 -29.93 -26.89 29.40
C GLY A 21 -30.49 -28.06 28.62
N THR A 22 -31.34 -28.84 29.28
CA THR A 22 -32.05 -30.01 28.75
C THR A 22 -32.96 -29.70 27.55
N SER A 23 -32.76 -30.44 26.47
CA SER A 23 -33.69 -30.93 25.44
C SER A 23 -35.06 -30.24 25.24
N ILE A 24 -35.18 -29.47 24.15
CA ILE A 24 -36.30 -29.61 23.19
C ILE A 24 -35.67 -29.53 21.79
N LEU A 25 -35.41 -30.68 21.18
CA LEU A 25 -35.09 -30.79 19.77
C LEU A 25 -36.39 -30.69 18.97
N THR A 26 -36.78 -29.48 18.59
CA THR A 26 -37.72 -29.30 17.47
C THR A 26 -36.93 -29.28 16.17
N SER A 27 -37.09 -30.38 15.43
CA SER A 27 -36.67 -30.57 14.05
C SER A 27 -37.20 -29.45 13.16
N CYS A 28 -36.30 -28.63 12.61
CA CYS A 28 -36.52 -27.93 11.35
C CYS A 28 -35.43 -28.36 10.38
N ASP A 29 -35.89 -29.00 9.32
CA ASP A 29 -35.12 -29.65 8.27
C ASP A 29 -34.18 -28.73 7.49
N ASN A 30 -33.07 -29.34 7.04
CA ASN A 30 -32.38 -29.08 5.79
C ASN A 30 -32.15 -27.60 5.38
N THR A 31 -31.16 -26.98 6.01
CA THR A 31 -30.17 -26.24 5.22
C THR A 31 -28.91 -27.08 5.18
N LYS A 32 -28.57 -27.59 4.00
CA LYS A 32 -27.20 -28.01 3.71
C LYS A 32 -26.30 -26.85 4.12
N THR A 33 -25.59 -26.99 5.24
CA THR A 33 -24.38 -26.21 5.48
C THR A 33 -23.42 -26.67 4.39
N GLN A 34 -23.49 -26.04 3.23
CA GLN A 34 -22.35 -26.02 2.33
C GLN A 34 -21.27 -25.35 3.16
N SER A 35 -20.32 -26.15 3.63
CA SER A 35 -19.00 -25.64 3.92
C SER A 35 -18.60 -24.87 2.67
N ILE A 36 -18.68 -23.54 2.73
CA ILE A 36 -17.97 -22.71 1.79
C ILE A 36 -16.52 -23.11 2.04
N GLU A 37 -15.97 -23.95 1.16
CA GLU A 37 -14.54 -24.10 1.06
C GLU A 37 -14.04 -22.69 0.77
N THR A 38 -13.58 -22.02 1.81
CA THR A 38 -12.84 -20.79 1.66
C THR A 38 -11.62 -21.19 0.85
N ASN A 39 -11.66 -20.92 -0.45
CA ASN A 39 -10.49 -20.87 -1.30
C ASN A 39 -9.65 -19.66 -0.85
N SER A 40 -9.22 -19.68 0.43
CA SER A 40 -8.30 -18.72 0.98
C SER A 40 -6.95 -19.08 0.43
N ASN A 41 -6.65 -18.56 -0.77
CA ASN A 41 -5.28 -18.52 -1.31
C ASN A 41 -4.30 -17.78 -0.38
N VAL A 42 -4.79 -17.21 0.73
CA VAL A 42 -3.97 -16.70 1.84
C VAL A 42 -3.37 -17.90 2.58
N LYS A 43 -2.15 -18.30 2.17
CA LYS A 43 -1.30 -19.18 2.97
C LYS A 43 -0.88 -18.45 4.25
N VAL A 44 -1.63 -18.63 5.32
CA VAL A 44 -1.21 -18.16 6.65
C VAL A 44 -0.04 -19.03 7.10
N SER A 45 1.13 -18.41 7.32
CA SER A 45 2.31 -19.11 7.84
C SER A 45 2.03 -19.68 9.24
N ASP A 46 2.44 -20.93 9.47
CA ASP A 46 2.35 -21.58 10.80
C ASP A 46 3.29 -20.95 11.85
N LYS A 47 4.26 -20.12 11.42
CA LYS A 47 5.17 -19.43 12.32
C LYS A 47 4.55 -18.09 12.76
N PRO A 48 4.45 -17.82 14.07
CA PRO A 48 3.94 -16.55 14.55
C PRO A 48 4.85 -15.40 14.10
N LEU A 49 4.24 -14.33 13.61
CA LEU A 49 4.93 -13.09 13.26
C LEU A 49 5.52 -12.43 14.51
N LYS A 50 6.62 -11.69 14.31
CA LYS A 50 7.21 -10.87 15.37
C LYS A 50 6.48 -9.52 15.45
N PRO A 51 6.25 -8.97 16.65
CA PRO A 51 5.72 -7.62 16.78
C PRO A 51 6.70 -6.61 16.19
N VAL A 52 6.18 -5.61 15.49
CA VAL A 52 6.95 -4.53 14.87
C VAL A 52 6.41 -3.20 15.40
N LEU A 53 7.31 -2.32 15.84
CA LEU A 53 7.00 -0.93 16.17
C LEU A 53 7.80 -0.03 15.24
N THR A 54 7.11 0.73 14.40
CA THR A 54 7.71 1.80 13.60
C THR A 54 7.27 3.17 14.11
N LYS A 55 8.15 4.16 13.98
CA LYS A 55 7.89 5.52 14.43
C LYS A 55 7.48 6.39 13.24
N PHE A 56 6.53 7.29 13.48
CA PHE A 56 6.14 8.32 12.52
C PHE A 56 7.32 9.23 12.17
N GLY A 57 7.47 9.62 10.91
CA GLY A 57 8.47 10.58 10.41
C GLY A 57 9.92 10.08 10.36
N GLN A 58 10.16 8.77 10.50
CA GLN A 58 11.49 8.15 10.40
C GLN A 58 11.69 7.49 9.03
N ASN A 59 11.49 8.24 7.96
CA ASN A 59 11.65 7.76 6.59
C ASN A 59 13.02 8.19 6.03
N GLN A 60 13.43 7.61 4.90
CA GLN A 60 14.61 8.09 4.18
C GLN A 60 14.18 9.22 3.25
N LYS A 61 14.92 10.34 3.32
CA LYS A 61 14.69 11.48 2.42
C LYS A 61 15.49 11.31 1.13
N ALA A 62 14.79 11.34 0.01
CA ALA A 62 15.39 11.47 -1.31
C ALA A 62 15.94 12.90 -1.51
N PRO A 63 16.94 13.09 -2.40
CA PRO A 63 17.56 14.40 -2.65
C PRO A 63 16.58 15.50 -3.13
N ASP A 64 15.47 15.12 -3.75
CA ASP A 64 14.46 16.01 -4.33
C ASP A 64 13.40 16.51 -3.31
N GLY A 65 13.51 16.04 -2.06
CA GLY A 65 12.66 16.41 -0.94
C GLY A 65 11.52 15.43 -0.64
N ILE A 66 11.37 14.35 -1.42
CA ILE A 66 10.43 13.28 -1.08
C ILE A 66 10.92 12.54 0.15
N ASP A 67 10.02 12.33 1.10
CA ASP A 67 10.30 11.60 2.34
C ASP A 67 9.49 10.31 2.38
N PHE A 68 10.02 9.24 1.79
CA PHE A 68 9.33 7.98 1.56
C PHE A 68 9.97 6.84 2.36
N GLY A 69 9.16 6.00 2.99
CA GLY A 69 9.70 4.83 3.69
C GLY A 69 8.65 3.79 4.06
N PHE A 70 9.03 2.51 3.95
CA PHE A 70 8.22 1.40 4.42
C PHE A 70 8.07 1.42 5.95
N LYS A 71 6.82 1.38 6.43
CA LYS A 71 6.48 1.24 7.85
C LYS A 71 6.21 -0.22 8.22
N ILE A 72 5.67 -0.98 7.28
CA ILE A 72 5.48 -2.43 7.38
C ILE A 72 5.84 -3.02 6.02
N ARG A 73 6.65 -4.07 6.01
CA ARG A 73 7.06 -4.81 4.82
C ARG A 73 6.25 -6.10 4.66
N SER A 74 6.15 -6.63 3.44
CA SER A 74 5.38 -7.85 3.15
C SER A 74 5.90 -9.05 3.95
N SER A 75 7.22 -9.12 4.16
CA SER A 75 7.85 -10.14 5.02
C SER A 75 7.40 -10.10 6.49
N GLN A 76 6.87 -8.97 6.97
CA GLN A 76 6.38 -8.78 8.34
C GLN A 76 4.88 -9.11 8.47
N THR A 77 4.20 -9.42 7.37
CA THR A 77 2.76 -9.69 7.32
C THR A 77 2.44 -11.06 6.69
N ASN A 78 3.43 -11.93 6.53
CA ASN A 78 3.31 -13.18 5.74
C ASN A 78 2.87 -12.94 4.29
N GLY A 79 3.31 -11.82 3.70
CA GLY A 79 2.98 -11.47 2.31
C GLY A 79 1.57 -10.90 2.12
N GLN A 80 0.85 -10.57 3.19
CA GLN A 80 -0.52 -10.04 3.07
C GLN A 80 -0.55 -8.61 2.54
N TYR A 81 0.35 -7.75 3.03
CA TYR A 81 0.48 -6.37 2.58
C TYR A 81 1.79 -5.74 3.04
N CYS A 82 2.19 -4.64 2.40
CA CYS A 82 3.16 -3.68 2.93
C CYS A 82 2.56 -2.27 2.96
N CYS A 83 3.16 -1.35 3.72
CA CYS A 83 2.73 0.04 3.71
C CYS A 83 3.89 1.01 3.87
N THR A 84 3.69 2.21 3.36
CA THR A 84 4.65 3.31 3.33
C THR A 84 4.08 4.52 4.06
N GLU A 85 4.98 5.39 4.49
CA GLU A 85 4.65 6.76 4.86
C GLU A 85 5.40 7.66 3.89
N GLU A 86 4.72 8.66 3.34
CA GLU A 86 5.27 9.56 2.35
C GLU A 86 4.97 11.01 2.72
N THR A 87 5.93 11.91 2.48
CA THR A 87 5.66 13.35 2.32
C THR A 87 5.81 13.73 0.86
N LEU A 88 4.69 14.06 0.21
CA LEU A 88 4.63 14.47 -1.19
C LEU A 88 4.77 16.00 -1.30
N PRO A 89 5.84 16.53 -1.91
CA PRO A 89 6.05 17.97 -2.02
C PRO A 89 4.96 18.67 -2.82
N ALA A 90 4.91 20.01 -2.69
CA ALA A 90 4.01 20.85 -3.48
C ALA A 90 4.29 20.69 -4.98
N LYS A 91 3.22 20.71 -5.78
CA LYS A 91 3.27 20.58 -7.25
C LYS A 91 3.99 19.32 -7.75
N THR A 92 3.93 18.22 -7.02
CA THR A 92 4.64 16.98 -7.37
C THR A 92 3.67 15.85 -7.72
N LEU A 93 3.95 15.16 -8.81
CA LEU A 93 3.32 13.89 -9.19
C LEU A 93 4.16 12.73 -8.62
N GLY A 94 3.55 11.86 -7.82
CA GLY A 94 4.27 10.87 -7.01
C GLY A 94 4.85 9.72 -7.82
N VAL A 95 4.09 9.18 -8.77
CA VAL A 95 4.52 8.09 -9.66
C VAL A 95 3.84 8.19 -11.02
N HIS A 96 4.53 7.80 -12.08
CA HIS A 96 3.97 7.73 -13.44
C HIS A 96 2.61 7.02 -13.47
N LEU A 97 1.78 7.38 -14.45
CA LEU A 97 0.52 6.66 -14.68
C LEU A 97 0.82 5.17 -14.93
N HIS A 98 0.22 4.29 -14.12
CA HIS A 98 0.45 2.85 -14.20
C HIS A 98 -0.80 2.08 -13.81
N MET A 99 -0.78 0.77 -14.00
CA MET A 99 -1.84 -0.16 -13.61
C MET A 99 -1.21 -1.42 -13.02
N HIS A 100 -1.82 -1.94 -11.97
CA HIS A 100 -1.49 -3.24 -11.40
C HIS A 100 -2.49 -4.31 -11.85
N ASP A 101 -2.03 -5.52 -12.13
CA ASP A 101 -2.91 -6.65 -12.49
C ASP A 101 -3.69 -7.18 -11.28
N LYS A 102 -3.10 -7.12 -10.08
CA LYS A 102 -3.63 -7.76 -8.87
C LYS A 102 -3.55 -6.91 -7.59
N LEU A 103 -2.68 -5.89 -7.57
CA LEU A 103 -2.46 -5.08 -6.40
C LEU A 103 -3.54 -4.02 -6.27
N ASP A 104 -4.22 -4.03 -5.12
CA ASP A 104 -5.06 -2.91 -4.70
C ASP A 104 -4.25 -1.97 -3.80
N GLU A 105 -4.50 -0.68 -3.91
CA GLU A 105 -3.86 0.33 -3.05
C GLU A 105 -4.89 1.08 -2.22
N ILE A 106 -4.56 1.31 -0.95
CA ILE A 106 -5.35 2.18 -0.07
C ILE A 106 -4.47 3.32 0.41
N MET A 107 -4.91 4.54 0.12
CA MET A 107 -4.29 5.76 0.63
C MET A 107 -5.07 6.27 1.84
N ARG A 108 -4.34 6.77 2.84
CA ARG A 108 -4.87 7.66 3.88
C ARG A 108 -4.06 8.95 3.91
N VAL A 109 -4.74 10.09 3.74
CA VAL A 109 -4.08 11.40 3.88
C VAL A 109 -4.04 11.80 5.35
N LEU A 110 -2.86 12.15 5.83
CA LEU A 110 -2.59 12.55 7.21
C LEU A 110 -2.57 14.07 7.36
N GLU A 111 -1.95 14.76 6.41
CA GLU A 111 -1.83 16.22 6.38
C GLU A 111 -1.93 16.71 4.92
N GLY A 112 -2.56 17.87 4.71
CA GLY A 112 -2.73 18.45 3.38
C GLY A 112 -3.79 17.77 2.53
N THR A 113 -3.61 17.83 1.21
CA THR A 113 -4.55 17.32 0.21
C THR A 113 -3.78 16.62 -0.90
N VAL A 114 -4.24 15.43 -1.29
CA VAL A 114 -3.69 14.64 -2.41
C VAL A 114 -4.78 14.47 -3.47
N HIS A 115 -4.39 14.51 -4.73
CA HIS A 115 -5.27 14.25 -5.86
C HIS A 115 -4.92 12.89 -6.45
N VAL A 116 -5.91 12.10 -6.82
CA VAL A 116 -5.72 10.76 -7.39
C VAL A 116 -6.55 10.65 -8.66
N LEU A 117 -5.91 10.21 -9.74
CA LEU A 117 -6.60 9.82 -10.97
C LEU A 117 -6.81 8.31 -10.93
N VAL A 118 -8.05 7.85 -11.15
CA VAL A 118 -8.39 6.44 -11.37
C VAL A 118 -9.24 6.33 -12.63
N GLY A 119 -8.69 5.71 -13.68
CA GLY A 119 -9.30 5.70 -15.00
C GLY A 119 -9.42 7.12 -15.56
N GLU A 120 -10.63 7.67 -15.57
CA GLU A 120 -10.93 9.02 -16.05
C GLU A 120 -11.32 9.99 -14.93
N GLU A 121 -11.51 9.49 -13.71
CA GLU A 121 -12.01 10.27 -12.58
C GLU A 121 -10.87 10.78 -11.70
N VAL A 122 -10.97 12.03 -11.27
CA VAL A 122 -10.03 12.66 -10.34
C VAL A 122 -10.71 12.87 -9.00
N PHE A 123 -10.09 12.34 -7.95
CA PHE A 123 -10.51 12.47 -6.57
C PHE A 123 -9.60 13.44 -5.83
N GLU A 124 -10.18 14.36 -5.08
CA GLU A 124 -9.47 15.16 -4.08
C GLU A 124 -9.63 14.47 -2.73
N ILE A 125 -8.51 14.18 -2.06
CA ILE A 125 -8.47 13.45 -0.78
C ILE A 125 -7.84 14.38 0.26
N ASN A 126 -8.65 14.79 1.22
CA ASN A 126 -8.26 15.71 2.28
C ASN A 126 -7.75 14.95 3.52
N ALA A 127 -7.05 15.66 4.40
CA ALA A 127 -6.55 15.10 5.65
C ALA A 127 -7.66 14.39 6.46
N GLY A 128 -7.38 13.14 6.84
CA GLY A 128 -8.32 12.27 7.54
C GLY A 128 -9.12 11.34 6.63
N GLU A 129 -9.18 11.63 5.32
CA GLU A 129 -9.90 10.84 4.34
C GLU A 129 -9.08 9.66 3.82
N TRP A 130 -9.79 8.74 3.16
CA TRP A 130 -9.27 7.48 2.64
C TRP A 130 -9.67 7.33 1.19
N HIS A 131 -8.85 6.65 0.41
CA HIS A 131 -9.11 6.37 -0.99
C HIS A 131 -8.62 4.97 -1.36
N LEU A 132 -9.41 4.24 -2.14
CA LEU A 132 -9.08 2.92 -2.67
C LEU A 132 -8.82 3.04 -4.17
N ARG A 133 -7.66 2.55 -4.64
CA ARG A 133 -7.35 2.33 -6.04
C ARG A 133 -7.42 0.83 -6.32
N PRO A 134 -8.48 0.33 -6.96
CA PRO A 134 -8.57 -1.09 -7.29
C PRO A 134 -7.58 -1.44 -8.42
N HIS A 135 -7.09 -2.68 -8.41
CA HIS A 135 -6.32 -3.23 -9.52
C HIS A 135 -7.11 -3.23 -10.83
N GLY A 136 -6.39 -3.33 -11.96
CA GLY A 136 -6.97 -3.38 -13.30
C GLY A 136 -7.46 -2.05 -13.83
N ILE A 137 -7.25 -0.94 -13.10
CA ILE A 137 -7.58 0.42 -13.55
C ILE A 137 -6.33 1.29 -13.49
N PRO A 138 -5.93 1.96 -14.60
CA PRO A 138 -4.81 2.89 -14.58
C PRO A 138 -5.01 4.02 -13.57
N HIS A 139 -3.96 4.33 -12.79
CA HIS A 139 -4.00 5.37 -11.78
C HIS A 139 -2.65 6.04 -11.53
N THR A 140 -2.71 7.21 -10.90
CA THR A 140 -1.57 7.97 -10.36
C THR A 140 -2.07 8.92 -9.28
N TYR A 141 -1.16 9.55 -8.53
CA TYR A 141 -1.47 10.56 -7.54
C TYR A 141 -0.49 11.73 -7.57
N TRP A 142 -0.97 12.90 -7.16
CA TRP A 142 -0.16 14.12 -7.10
C TRP A 142 -0.63 15.06 -5.99
N ASN A 143 0.22 16.03 -5.67
CA ASN A 143 -0.13 17.15 -4.83
C ASN A 143 -0.15 18.42 -5.68
N GLN A 144 -1.35 18.90 -6.02
CA GLN A 144 -1.53 20.13 -6.81
C GLN A 144 -1.42 21.41 -5.96
N THR A 145 -1.32 21.29 -4.64
CA THR A 145 -1.30 22.45 -3.75
C THR A 145 0.08 23.09 -3.66
N ASP A 146 0.18 24.22 -2.95
CA ASP A 146 1.43 24.95 -2.72
C ASP A 146 2.12 24.54 -1.40
N LYS A 147 1.61 23.50 -0.71
CA LYS A 147 2.16 22.97 0.54
C LYS A 147 2.38 21.47 0.42
N PRO A 148 3.35 20.88 1.14
CA PRO A 148 3.51 19.43 1.18
C PRO A 148 2.26 18.73 1.74
N ALA A 149 2.00 17.52 1.27
CA ALA A 149 1.00 16.60 1.82
C ALA A 149 1.70 15.40 2.46
N LYS A 150 1.11 14.81 3.50
CA LYS A 150 1.59 13.57 4.12
C LYS A 150 0.54 12.49 4.01
N LEU A 151 0.96 11.28 3.68
CA LEU A 151 0.08 10.16 3.40
C LEU A 151 0.69 8.84 3.84
N ILE A 152 -0.18 7.85 4.02
CA ILE A 152 0.18 6.44 4.12
C ILE A 152 -0.44 5.74 2.93
N ASP A 153 0.35 4.96 2.21
CA ASP A 153 -0.15 4.02 1.21
C ASP A 153 0.03 2.59 1.69
N MET A 154 -0.98 1.75 1.42
CA MET A 154 -1.01 0.34 1.74
C MET A 154 -1.23 -0.45 0.46
N PHE A 155 -0.38 -1.45 0.23
CA PHE A 155 -0.32 -2.23 -0.99
C PHE A 155 -0.71 -3.67 -0.66
N LEU A 156 -1.86 -4.12 -1.18
CA LEU A 156 -2.42 -5.43 -0.92
C LEU A 156 -2.15 -6.38 -2.08
N ASN A 157 -2.15 -7.70 -1.83
CA ASN A 157 -2.19 -8.74 -2.87
C ASN A 157 -0.96 -8.85 -3.81
N GLN A 158 0.11 -8.07 -3.59
CA GLN A 158 1.38 -8.16 -4.33
C GLN A 158 2.56 -7.82 -3.41
N ASP A 159 3.71 -8.40 -3.72
CA ASP A 159 5.00 -8.17 -3.06
C ASP A 159 5.64 -6.84 -3.48
N PHE A 160 4.94 -5.73 -3.22
CA PHE A 160 5.28 -4.40 -3.74
C PHE A 160 6.62 -3.87 -3.22
N ASP A 161 6.97 -4.17 -1.96
CA ASP A 161 8.24 -3.71 -1.41
C ASP A 161 9.46 -4.38 -2.07
N ASN A 162 9.34 -5.64 -2.49
CA ASN A 162 10.39 -6.28 -3.29
C ASN A 162 10.43 -5.76 -4.73
N PHE A 163 9.28 -5.45 -5.34
CA PHE A 163 9.23 -4.73 -6.62
C PHE A 163 10.03 -3.42 -6.53
N LEU A 164 9.73 -2.60 -5.52
CA LEU A 164 10.39 -1.30 -5.37
C LEU A 164 11.89 -1.44 -5.08
N ASP A 165 12.28 -2.40 -4.22
CA ASP A 165 13.70 -2.68 -3.95
C ASP A 165 14.43 -3.14 -5.24
N GLU A 166 13.79 -3.89 -6.13
CA GLU A 166 14.37 -4.26 -7.43
C GLU A 166 14.43 -3.09 -8.42
N LEU A 167 13.38 -2.26 -8.48
CA LEU A 167 13.33 -1.05 -9.28
C LEU A 167 14.52 -0.13 -8.93
N LEU A 168 14.71 0.14 -7.64
CA LEU A 168 15.80 0.99 -7.15
C LEU A 168 17.19 0.43 -7.49
N ARG A 169 17.37 -0.91 -7.43
CA ARG A 169 18.63 -1.56 -7.85
C ARG A 169 18.88 -1.41 -9.35
N ILE A 170 17.84 -1.51 -10.18
CA ILE A 170 17.95 -1.28 -11.63
C ILE A 170 18.37 0.18 -11.88
N SER A 171 17.69 1.15 -11.25
CA SER A 171 18.00 2.57 -11.42
C SER A 171 19.43 2.91 -10.96
N ALA A 172 19.88 2.38 -9.83
CA ALA A 172 21.26 2.55 -9.36
C ALA A 172 22.28 1.97 -10.35
N LYS A 173 22.04 0.77 -10.86
CA LYS A 173 22.92 0.11 -11.85
C LYS A 173 23.01 0.92 -13.16
N LEU A 174 21.90 1.43 -13.66
CA LEU A 174 21.87 2.26 -14.87
C LEU A 174 22.68 3.55 -14.67
N LYS A 175 22.56 4.17 -13.49
CA LYS A 175 23.32 5.37 -13.12
C LYS A 175 24.83 5.10 -13.05
N GLU A 176 25.24 3.99 -12.43
CA GLU A 176 26.66 3.57 -12.40
C GLU A 176 27.23 3.36 -13.81
N GLN A 177 26.40 2.93 -14.75
CA GLN A 177 26.77 2.72 -16.15
C GLN A 177 26.65 3.98 -17.02
N ASN A 178 26.24 5.13 -16.45
CA ASN A 178 25.92 6.36 -17.18
C ASN A 178 24.92 6.14 -18.34
N LEU A 179 23.98 5.21 -18.16
CA LEU A 179 22.94 4.93 -19.13
C LEU A 179 21.72 5.82 -18.86
N SER A 180 21.15 6.35 -19.95
CA SER A 180 19.85 7.03 -19.88
C SER A 180 18.76 6.06 -19.41
N PRO A 181 17.80 6.51 -18.56
CA PRO A 181 16.59 5.75 -18.25
C PRO A 181 15.77 5.36 -19.49
N ASP A 182 15.92 6.07 -20.60
CA ASP A 182 15.24 5.80 -21.87
C ASP A 182 16.09 4.95 -22.85
N SER A 183 17.26 4.47 -22.41
CA SER A 183 18.10 3.61 -23.25
C SER A 183 17.41 2.25 -23.50
N PRO A 184 17.66 1.58 -24.64
CA PRO A 184 17.07 0.26 -24.92
C PRO A 184 17.30 -0.77 -23.81
N GLN A 185 18.47 -0.72 -23.17
CA GLN A 185 18.81 -1.58 -22.04
C GLN A 185 17.97 -1.26 -20.80
N ALA A 186 17.76 0.03 -20.49
CA ALA A 186 16.90 0.43 -19.39
C ALA A 186 15.44 0.01 -19.64
N THR A 187 14.92 0.25 -20.84
CA THR A 187 13.58 -0.17 -21.25
C THR A 187 13.37 -1.68 -21.11
N GLU A 188 14.35 -2.49 -21.51
CA GLU A 188 14.28 -3.95 -21.34
C GLU A 188 14.26 -4.35 -19.86
N LEU A 189 15.10 -3.76 -19.02
CA LEU A 189 15.14 -4.05 -17.59
C LEU A 189 13.84 -3.69 -16.88
N TYR A 190 13.30 -2.49 -17.15
CA TYR A 190 12.02 -2.06 -16.58
C TYR A 190 10.85 -2.90 -17.09
N SER A 191 10.78 -3.21 -18.39
CA SER A 191 9.73 -4.08 -18.94
C SER A 191 9.76 -5.49 -18.33
N ASN A 192 10.96 -6.06 -18.12
CA ASN A 192 11.08 -7.35 -17.45
C ASN A 192 10.62 -7.30 -15.98
N LEU A 193 10.90 -6.21 -15.28
CA LEU A 193 10.43 -6.00 -13.91
C LEU A 193 8.90 -5.86 -13.87
N ASP A 194 8.35 -5.01 -14.72
CA ASP A 194 6.91 -4.76 -14.85
C ASP A 194 6.15 -6.08 -15.14
N ASN A 195 6.63 -6.87 -16.10
CA ASN A 195 6.06 -8.18 -16.41
C ASN A 195 6.14 -9.17 -15.24
N LYS A 196 7.25 -9.18 -14.49
CA LYS A 196 7.43 -10.05 -13.33
C LYS A 196 6.41 -9.75 -12.22
N TYR A 197 6.05 -8.48 -12.06
CA TYR A 197 5.21 -8.01 -10.97
C TYR A 197 3.76 -7.67 -11.40
N GLY A 198 3.43 -7.83 -12.69
CA GLY A 198 2.10 -7.55 -13.22
C GLY A 198 1.76 -6.06 -13.21
N ILE A 199 2.69 -5.24 -13.72
CA ILE A 199 2.55 -3.79 -13.81
C ILE A 199 2.53 -3.39 -15.28
N THR A 200 1.67 -2.45 -15.64
CA THR A 200 1.69 -1.78 -16.94
C THR A 200 1.92 -0.29 -16.73
N SER A 201 3.02 0.23 -17.25
CA SER A 201 3.40 1.64 -17.13
C SER A 201 3.02 2.44 -18.39
N TYR A 202 2.49 3.65 -18.21
CA TYR A 202 2.07 4.56 -19.29
C TYR A 202 2.91 5.85 -19.28
N HIS A 203 4.23 5.70 -19.45
CA HIS A 203 5.19 6.81 -19.38
C HIS A 203 4.87 7.92 -20.41
N ASP A 204 4.43 7.54 -21.61
CA ASP A 204 4.05 8.44 -22.70
C ASP A 204 2.90 9.39 -22.33
N LYS A 205 2.03 8.98 -21.40
CA LYS A 205 0.89 9.79 -20.94
C LYS A 205 1.22 10.71 -19.76
N THR A 206 2.36 10.48 -19.10
CA THR A 206 2.69 11.20 -17.86
C THR A 206 2.96 12.69 -18.12
N GLN A 207 3.62 13.04 -19.22
CA GLN A 207 3.89 14.45 -19.55
C GLN A 207 2.60 15.27 -19.69
N GLY A 208 1.55 14.69 -20.29
CA GLY A 208 0.26 15.36 -20.42
C GLY A 208 -0.39 15.69 -19.06
N LEU A 209 -0.16 14.87 -18.04
CA LEU A 209 -0.64 15.15 -16.67
C LEU A 209 0.17 16.25 -16.00
N LEU A 210 1.50 16.22 -16.17
CA LEU A 210 2.38 17.26 -15.66
C LEU A 210 2.01 18.64 -16.21
N ASP A 211 1.84 18.75 -17.52
CA ASP A 211 1.50 20.00 -18.19
C ASP A 211 0.10 20.49 -17.79
N LYS A 212 -0.89 19.58 -17.74
CA LYS A 212 -2.28 19.91 -17.40
C LYS A 212 -2.42 20.48 -16.00
N TYR A 213 -1.69 19.94 -15.02
CA TYR A 213 -1.83 20.31 -13.61
C TYR A 213 -0.67 21.18 -13.09
N GLY A 214 0.29 21.54 -13.95
CA GLY A 214 1.45 22.36 -13.58
C GLY A 214 2.34 21.68 -12.55
N LEU A 215 2.67 20.41 -12.77
CA LEU A 215 3.40 19.57 -11.82
C LEU A 215 4.82 19.27 -12.30
N LYS A 216 5.67 18.88 -11.37
CA LYS A 216 6.95 18.18 -11.62
C LYS A 216 6.83 16.71 -11.24
N MET A 217 7.68 15.87 -11.83
CA MET A 217 7.83 14.48 -11.39
C MET A 217 8.55 14.40 -10.05
N ALA A 218 8.16 13.41 -9.25
CA ALA A 218 8.98 12.86 -8.20
C ALA A 218 10.28 12.25 -8.78
N GLU A 219 11.41 12.51 -8.15
CA GLU A 219 12.68 11.82 -8.43
C GLU A 219 12.93 10.81 -7.30
N ILE A 220 13.06 9.53 -7.65
CA ILE A 220 13.35 8.45 -6.68
C ILE A 220 14.86 8.14 -6.66
#